data_AF-A0A640THE2-F1
#
_entry.id   AF-A0A640THE2-F1
#
_cell.length_a   1.000
_cell.length_b   1.000
_cell.length_c   1.000
_cell.angle_alpha   90.00
_cell.angle_beta   90.00
_cell.angle_gamma   90.00
#
_symmetry.space_group_name_H-M   'P 1'
#
loop_
_entity.id
_entity.type
_entity.pdbx_description
1 polymer ?
#
loop_
_entity_poly.entity_id
_entity_poly.type
_entity_poly.pdbx_seq_one_letter_code
_entity_poly.pdbx_strand_id
1 'polypeptide(L)'
;MRALRVLLVLVVILGGLFVAADRVAVGLAEDKAAEKIRASQGLDKTPTVAIKGFPFLTQVAGRSLQEVDADLGGIEARAEGRSLRIDRLSAHFFEVGLTSDYTSIESAATATGNARITYADLTKAAGGGVKISYGGEKNGRSQVKISPNVPLPVSLNVTGSLTIVNGTTVRLRADGLPAMCKALPGCETKVRAQTDHDWKLAQLPGNLKLDKVVTMHEGISISASGKDVKLPG
;
A
#
# COMPACT_ATOMS: atom_id res chain seq x y z
N MET A 1 -35.96 34.64 -32.06
CA MET A 1 -35.58 33.37 -32.73
C MET A 1 -34.11 33.31 -33.15
N ARG A 2 -33.58 34.25 -33.96
CA ARG A 2 -32.17 34.22 -34.43
C ARG A 2 -31.13 34.40 -33.31
N ALA A 3 -31.29 35.41 -32.45
CA ALA A 3 -30.37 35.64 -31.33
C ALA A 3 -30.31 34.46 -30.35
N LEU A 4 -31.45 33.82 -30.06
CA LEU A 4 -31.52 32.62 -29.21
C LEU A 4 -30.77 31.43 -29.83
N ARG A 5 -30.90 31.24 -31.16
CA ARG A 5 -30.15 30.19 -31.87
C ARG A 5 -28.64 30.45 -31.85
N VAL A 6 -28.21 31.70 -32.08
CA VAL A 6 -26.79 32.08 -32.01
C VAL A 6 -26.24 31.87 -30.60
N LEU A 7 -26.98 32.29 -29.57
CA LEU A 7 -26.61 32.07 -28.18
C LEU A 7 -26.48 30.57 -27.86
N LEU A 8 -27.44 29.74 -28.28
CA LEU A 8 -27.38 28.29 -28.08
C LEU A 8 -26.17 27.67 -28.78
N VAL A 9 -25.87 28.05 -30.02
CA VAL A 9 -24.69 27.55 -30.75
C VAL A 9 -23.40 27.95 -30.03
N LEU A 10 -23.31 29.20 -29.57
CA LEU A 10 -22.14 29.65 -28.80
C LEU A 10 -21.98 28.88 -27.49
N VAL A 11 -23.08 28.65 -26.75
CA VAL A 11 -23.07 27.86 -25.51
C VAL A 11 -22.62 26.43 -25.79
N VAL A 12 -23.09 25.80 -26.87
CA VAL A 12 -22.68 24.44 -27.25
C VAL A 12 -21.20 24.40 -27.62
N ILE A 13 -20.71 25.36 -28.42
CA ILE A 13 -19.30 25.41 -28.81
C ILE A 13 -18.40 25.63 -27.59
N LEU A 14 -18.72 26.64 -26.77
CA LEU A 14 -17.94 26.95 -25.57
C LEU A 14 -18.01 25.80 -24.55
N GLY A 15 -19.17 25.18 -24.39
CA GLY A 15 -19.34 23.99 -23.58
C GLY A 15 -18.47 22.84 -24.07
N GLY A 16 -18.47 22.57 -25.38
CA GLY A 16 -17.62 21.55 -25.99
C GLY A 16 -16.13 21.82 -25.80
N LEU A 17 -15.68 23.06 -26.03
CA LEU A 17 -14.29 23.47 -25.80
C LEU A 17 -13.89 23.34 -24.32
N PHE A 18 -14.77 23.71 -23.40
CA PHE A 18 -14.53 23.57 -21.96
C PHE A 18 -14.32 22.11 -21.57
N VAL A 19 -15.18 21.20 -22.05
CA VAL A 19 -15.02 19.75 -21.79
C VAL A 19 -13.72 19.21 -22.37
N ALA A 20 -13.33 19.64 -23.58
CA ALA A 20 -12.07 19.24 -24.18
C ALA A 20 -10.85 19.71 -23.35
N ALA A 21 -10.85 20.98 -22.94
CA ALA A 21 -9.79 21.55 -22.10
C ALA A 21 -9.70 20.84 -20.74
N ASP A 22 -10.85 20.55 -20.12
CA ASP A 22 -10.94 19.83 -18.84
C ASP A 22 -10.27 18.45 -18.91
N ARG A 23 -10.52 17.71 -20.00
CA ARG A 23 -9.98 16.36 -20.19
C ARG A 23 -8.51 16.33 -20.52
N VAL A 24 -8.00 17.33 -21.23
CA VAL A 24 -6.55 17.49 -21.44
C VAL A 24 -5.87 17.87 -20.12
N ALA A 25 -6.46 18.77 -19.34
CA ALA A 25 -5.87 19.24 -18.09
C ALA A 25 -5.72 18.12 -17.05
N VAL A 26 -6.72 17.24 -16.90
CA VAL A 26 -6.63 16.13 -15.94
C VAL A 26 -5.54 15.13 -16.31
N GLY A 27 -5.42 14.74 -17.59
CA GLY A 27 -4.38 13.82 -18.04
C GLY A 27 -2.97 14.38 -17.80
N LEU A 28 -2.76 15.68 -18.07
CA LEU A 28 -1.49 16.34 -17.78
C LEU A 28 -1.18 16.41 -16.27
N ALA A 29 -2.21 16.53 -15.43
CA ALA A 29 -2.05 16.54 -13.98
C ALA A 29 -1.70 15.14 -13.44
N GLU A 30 -2.36 14.10 -13.95
CA GLU A 30 -2.08 12.69 -13.64
C GLU A 30 -0.63 12.33 -13.98
N ASP A 31 -0.17 12.67 -15.19
CA ASP A 31 1.21 12.41 -15.64
C ASP A 31 2.25 13.13 -14.76
N LYS A 32 2.01 14.40 -14.43
CA LYS A 32 2.90 15.17 -13.55
C LYS A 32 2.95 14.61 -12.13
N ALA A 33 1.80 14.20 -11.59
CA ALA A 33 1.72 13.59 -10.27
C ALA A 33 2.48 12.25 -10.26
N ALA A 34 2.30 11.42 -11.28
CA ALA A 34 3.01 10.17 -11.43
C ALA A 34 4.53 10.36 -11.49
N GLU A 35 5.00 11.36 -12.25
CA GLU A 35 6.42 11.70 -12.36
C GLU A 35 7.00 12.18 -11.02
N LYS A 36 6.27 13.04 -10.29
CA LYS A 36 6.66 13.52 -8.96
C LYS A 36 6.78 12.38 -7.96
N ILE A 37 5.84 11.42 -7.97
CA ILE A 37 5.89 10.23 -7.12
C ILE A 37 7.09 9.36 -7.50
N ARG A 38 7.31 9.11 -8.80
CA ARG A 38 8.47 8.35 -9.29
C ARG A 38 9.78 8.93 -8.78
N ALA A 39 9.97 10.23 -8.93
CA ALA A 39 11.20 10.92 -8.54
C ALA A 39 11.40 10.96 -7.01
N SER A 40 10.33 11.25 -6.24
CA SER A 40 10.41 11.35 -4.78
C SER A 40 10.59 10.00 -4.08
N GLN A 41 10.02 8.92 -4.63
CA GLN A 41 10.11 7.57 -4.08
C GLN A 41 11.24 6.75 -4.72
N GLY A 42 11.95 7.30 -5.70
CA GLY A 42 13.03 6.60 -6.42
C GLY A 42 12.56 5.35 -7.14
N LEU A 43 11.37 5.39 -7.76
CA LEU A 43 10.80 4.23 -8.44
C LEU A 43 11.44 4.03 -9.81
N ASP A 44 11.73 2.77 -10.15
CA ASP A 44 12.26 2.40 -11.48
C ASP A 44 11.22 2.61 -12.59
N LYS A 45 9.93 2.51 -12.26
CA LYS A 45 8.81 2.63 -13.19
C LYS A 45 7.91 3.79 -12.79
N THR A 46 7.31 4.43 -13.79
CA THR A 46 6.30 5.46 -13.56
C THR A 46 5.05 4.82 -12.96
N PRO A 47 4.57 5.31 -11.80
CA PRO A 47 3.34 4.84 -11.19
C PRO A 47 2.14 5.30 -12.03
N THR A 48 0.97 4.70 -11.79
CA THR A 48 -0.28 5.18 -12.39
C THR A 48 -1.00 6.06 -11.37
N VAL A 49 -1.38 7.26 -11.77
CA VAL A 49 -2.23 8.14 -10.97
C VAL A 49 -3.50 8.39 -11.76
N ALA A 50 -4.66 8.30 -11.10
CA ALA A 50 -5.94 8.64 -11.69
C ALA A 50 -6.67 9.64 -10.82
N ILE A 51 -7.06 10.78 -11.38
CA ILE A 51 -7.84 11.80 -10.72
C ILE A 51 -9.27 11.69 -11.23
N LYS A 52 -10.21 11.39 -10.33
CA LYS A 52 -11.62 11.20 -10.66
C LYS A 52 -12.40 12.50 -10.48
N GLY A 53 -13.66 12.44 -10.91
CA GLY A 53 -14.59 13.57 -10.86
C GLY A 53 -14.59 14.41 -12.15
N PHE A 54 -15.66 15.17 -12.32
CA PHE A 54 -15.87 16.02 -13.49
C PHE A 54 -16.77 17.22 -13.13
N PRO A 55 -16.47 18.44 -13.59
CA PRO A 55 -15.25 18.85 -14.30
C PRO A 55 -14.01 18.93 -13.39
N PHE A 56 -12.85 18.48 -13.86
CA PHE A 56 -11.58 18.57 -13.14
C PHE A 56 -11.18 20.02 -12.83
N LEU A 57 -11.28 20.93 -13.79
CA LEU A 57 -10.91 22.34 -13.62
C LEU A 57 -11.76 23.02 -12.53
N THR A 58 -13.03 22.64 -12.40
CA THR A 58 -13.90 23.13 -11.32
C THR A 58 -13.44 22.62 -9.96
N GLN A 59 -13.04 21.36 -9.87
CA GLN A 59 -12.49 20.76 -8.64
C GLN A 59 -11.20 21.46 -8.21
N VAL A 60 -10.28 21.68 -9.16
CA VAL A 60 -9.03 22.42 -8.91
C VAL A 60 -9.33 23.85 -8.46
N ALA A 61 -10.26 24.56 -9.11
CA ALA A 61 -10.66 25.90 -8.68
C ALA A 61 -11.21 25.92 -7.24
N GLY A 62 -11.91 24.86 -6.84
CA GLY A 62 -12.37 24.63 -5.47
C GLY A 62 -11.31 24.08 -4.51
N ARG A 63 -10.07 23.83 -4.96
CA ARG A 63 -8.96 23.22 -4.20
C ARG A 63 -9.29 21.87 -3.56
N SER A 64 -10.25 21.16 -4.15
CA SER A 64 -10.76 19.89 -3.63
C SER A 64 -11.00 18.93 -4.78
N LEU A 65 -10.31 17.79 -4.76
CA LEU A 65 -10.52 16.70 -5.70
C LEU A 65 -11.40 15.64 -5.04
N GLN A 66 -12.38 15.10 -5.77
CA GLN A 66 -13.30 14.12 -5.22
C GLN A 66 -12.60 12.81 -4.87
N GLU A 67 -11.76 12.31 -5.77
CA GLU A 67 -11.08 11.03 -5.59
C GLU A 67 -9.77 11.01 -6.39
N VAL A 68 -8.71 10.47 -5.76
CA VAL A 68 -7.39 10.30 -6.35
C VAL A 68 -6.90 8.88 -6.04
N ASP A 69 -6.62 8.13 -7.09
CA ASP A 69 -6.03 6.79 -7.02
C ASP A 69 -4.57 6.85 -7.42
N ALA A 70 -3.72 6.14 -6.69
CA ALA A 70 -2.30 5.96 -7.02
C ALA A 70 -1.93 4.48 -6.93
N ASP A 71 -1.43 3.91 -8.03
CA ASP A 71 -0.82 2.58 -8.08
C ASP A 71 0.69 2.73 -8.34
N LEU A 72 1.47 2.47 -7.30
CA LEU A 72 2.93 2.58 -7.35
C LEU A 72 3.59 1.33 -7.91
N GLY A 73 2.85 0.24 -8.05
CA GLY A 73 3.41 -1.05 -8.42
C GLY A 73 4.41 -1.57 -7.39
N GLY A 74 5.46 -2.24 -7.87
CA GLY A 74 6.47 -2.84 -7.01
C GLY A 74 7.54 -1.85 -6.57
N ILE A 75 7.81 -1.80 -5.28
CA ILE A 75 8.78 -0.86 -4.68
C ILE A 75 9.75 -1.58 -3.74
N GLU A 76 10.97 -1.06 -3.59
CA GLU A 76 11.90 -1.54 -2.56
C GLU A 76 11.81 -0.65 -1.32
N ALA A 77 11.34 -1.22 -0.21
CA ALA A 77 11.35 -0.57 1.09
C ALA A 77 12.59 -1.00 1.88
N ARG A 78 13.19 -0.09 2.64
CA ARG A 78 14.26 -0.41 3.61
C ARG A 78 13.73 -0.21 5.03
N ALA A 79 13.82 -1.25 5.85
CA ALA A 79 13.46 -1.21 7.26
C ALA A 79 14.54 -1.90 8.09
N GLU A 80 15.04 -1.23 9.13
CA GLU A 80 16.05 -1.78 10.05
C GLU A 80 17.30 -2.37 9.34
N GLY A 81 17.78 -1.69 8.29
CA GLY A 81 18.94 -2.15 7.51
C GLY A 81 18.67 -3.33 6.55
N ARG A 82 17.43 -3.83 6.47
CA ARG A 82 17.01 -4.88 5.54
C ARG A 82 16.18 -4.29 4.40
N SER A 83 16.45 -4.72 3.18
CA SER A 83 15.62 -4.41 2.00
C SER A 83 14.49 -5.42 1.88
N LEU A 84 13.26 -4.93 1.77
CA LEU A 84 12.06 -5.73 1.49
C LEU A 84 11.40 -5.18 0.22
N ARG A 85 11.27 -6.04 -0.78
CA ARG A 85 10.49 -5.72 -1.97
C ARG A 85 9.00 -5.90 -1.66
N ILE A 86 8.24 -4.85 -1.95
CA ILE A 86 6.79 -4.85 -1.98
C ILE A 86 6.40 -5.08 -3.45
N ASP A 87 5.55 -6.06 -3.71
CA ASP A 87 5.14 -6.47 -5.06
C ASP A 87 4.17 -5.47 -5.69
N ARG A 88 3.23 -4.98 -4.88
CA ARG A 88 2.26 -3.97 -5.28
C ARG A 88 1.93 -3.07 -4.11
N LEU A 89 1.91 -1.77 -4.36
CA LEU A 89 1.45 -0.75 -3.42
C LEU A 89 0.45 0.16 -4.14
N SER A 90 -0.75 0.29 -3.59
CA SER A 90 -1.75 1.25 -4.06
C SER A 90 -2.35 2.06 -2.92
N ALA A 91 -2.84 3.25 -3.26
CA ALA A 91 -3.53 4.14 -2.36
C ALA A 91 -4.74 4.77 -3.05
N HIS A 92 -5.82 4.94 -2.30
CA HIS A 92 -7.04 5.60 -2.76
C HIS A 92 -7.40 6.69 -1.75
N PHE A 93 -7.65 7.89 -2.24
CA PHE A 93 -7.96 9.06 -1.45
C PHE A 93 -9.32 9.63 -1.87
N PHE A 94 -10.15 9.98 -0.91
CA PHE A 94 -11.46 10.61 -1.12
C PHE A 94 -11.50 11.99 -0.45
N GLU A 95 -12.12 12.95 -1.13
CA GLU A 95 -12.20 14.37 -0.75
C GLU A 95 -10.83 14.93 -0.37
N VAL A 96 -10.02 15.11 -1.41
CA VAL A 96 -8.60 15.45 -1.34
C VAL A 96 -8.42 16.96 -1.39
N GLY A 97 -7.90 17.54 -0.32
CA GLY A 97 -7.54 18.96 -0.24
C GLY A 97 -6.17 19.23 -0.85
N LEU A 98 -6.07 20.28 -1.68
CA LEU A 98 -4.82 20.72 -2.29
C LEU A 98 -4.17 21.86 -1.50
N THR A 99 -2.84 21.89 -1.50
CA THR A 99 -2.05 22.99 -0.95
C THR A 99 -2.36 24.32 -1.65
N SER A 100 -2.00 25.45 -1.02
CA SER A 100 -2.33 26.80 -1.53
C SER A 100 -1.67 27.16 -2.86
N ASP A 101 -0.58 26.48 -3.18
CA ASP A 101 0.15 26.58 -4.44
C ASP A 101 -0.31 25.55 -5.48
N TYR A 102 -1.29 24.69 -5.16
CA TYR A 102 -1.86 23.65 -6.03
C TYR A 102 -0.86 22.56 -6.46
N THR A 103 0.32 22.47 -5.82
CA THR A 103 1.40 21.55 -6.25
C THR A 103 1.42 20.21 -5.52
N SER A 104 0.72 20.13 -4.39
CA SER A 104 0.70 18.94 -3.51
C SER A 104 -0.67 18.71 -2.89
N ILE A 105 -0.86 17.50 -2.38
CA ILE A 105 -2.01 17.14 -1.56
C ILE A 105 -1.71 17.51 -0.10
N GLU A 106 -2.63 18.22 0.54
CA GLU A 106 -2.55 18.60 1.95
C GLU A 106 -3.22 17.56 2.85
N SER A 107 -4.41 17.09 2.44
CA SER A 107 -5.22 16.18 3.24
C SER A 107 -6.19 15.35 2.39
N ALA A 108 -6.74 14.29 2.97
CA ALA A 108 -7.88 13.56 2.44
C ALA A 108 -8.89 13.26 3.56
N ALA A 109 -10.19 13.41 3.30
CA ALA A 109 -11.21 13.05 4.29
C ALA A 109 -11.18 11.55 4.60
N THR A 110 -10.90 10.71 3.60
CA THR A 110 -10.64 9.27 3.78
C THR A 110 -9.47 8.84 2.91
N ALA A 111 -8.61 7.99 3.46
CA ALA A 111 -7.57 7.34 2.69
C ALA A 111 -7.58 5.83 2.95
N THR A 112 -7.33 5.05 1.91
CA THR A 112 -7.08 3.62 2.01
C THR A 112 -5.78 3.28 1.30
N GLY A 113 -5.06 2.29 1.80
CA GLY A 113 -3.81 1.81 1.24
C GLY A 113 -3.77 0.30 1.23
N ASN A 114 -3.27 -0.29 0.15
CA ASN A 114 -3.12 -1.72 -0.01
C ASN A 114 -1.68 -2.04 -0.39
N ALA A 115 -1.07 -2.98 0.32
CA ALA A 115 0.26 -3.49 0.03
C ALA A 115 0.23 -5.01 -0.10
N ARG A 116 0.95 -5.52 -1.09
CA ARG A 116 1.14 -6.95 -1.32
C ARG A 116 2.62 -7.27 -1.32
N ILE A 117 2.99 -8.33 -0.61
CA ILE A 117 4.37 -8.80 -0.50
C ILE A 117 4.38 -10.28 -0.84
N THR A 118 5.19 -10.69 -1.83
CA THR A 118 5.24 -12.11 -2.21
C THR A 118 6.01 -12.94 -1.19
N TYR A 119 5.71 -14.24 -1.13
CA TYR A 119 6.52 -15.17 -0.32
C TYR A 119 7.97 -15.28 -0.79
N ALA A 120 8.23 -15.06 -2.09
CA ALA A 120 9.57 -15.03 -2.63
C ALA A 120 10.36 -13.83 -2.08
N ASP A 121 9.74 -12.65 -2.00
CA ASP A 121 10.36 -11.46 -1.46
C ASP A 121 10.55 -11.54 0.06
N LEU A 122 9.58 -12.11 0.79
CA LEU A 122 9.72 -12.40 2.22
C LEU A 122 10.87 -13.38 2.49
N THR A 123 10.98 -14.44 1.69
CA THR A 123 12.07 -15.43 1.76
C THR A 123 13.43 -14.77 1.52
N LYS A 124 13.53 -13.90 0.51
CA LYS A 124 14.77 -13.13 0.24
C LYS A 124 15.11 -12.19 1.39
N ALA A 125 14.13 -11.45 1.91
CA ALA A 125 14.32 -10.48 2.98
C ALA A 125 14.65 -11.14 4.34
N ALA A 126 14.11 -12.34 4.61
CA ALA A 126 14.43 -13.11 5.80
C ALA A 126 15.90 -13.57 5.81
N GLY A 127 16.46 -13.87 4.63
CA GLY A 127 17.83 -14.34 4.49
C GLY A 127 18.08 -15.65 5.24
N GLY A 128 19.36 -15.99 5.47
CA GLY A 128 19.75 -17.07 6.38
C GLY A 128 19.27 -18.48 5.99
N GLY A 129 18.91 -18.71 4.72
CA GLY A 129 18.46 -20.01 4.23
C GLY A 129 17.11 -20.43 4.80
N VAL A 130 16.16 -19.52 4.97
CA VAL A 130 14.79 -19.85 5.42
C VAL A 130 13.80 -19.60 4.29
N LYS A 131 12.90 -20.55 4.03
CA LYS A 131 11.80 -20.42 3.09
C LYS A 131 10.51 -20.05 3.82
N ILE A 132 9.87 -18.98 3.37
CA ILE A 132 8.54 -18.56 3.84
C ILE A 132 7.52 -18.94 2.77
N SER A 133 6.38 -19.51 3.18
CA SER A 133 5.30 -19.90 2.27
C SER A 133 3.93 -19.76 2.93
N TYR A 134 2.87 -19.95 2.13
CA TYR A 134 1.50 -19.98 2.62
C TYR A 134 1.31 -21.02 3.72
N GLY A 135 0.71 -20.61 4.84
CA GLY A 135 0.37 -21.46 5.98
C GLY A 135 -1.13 -21.72 6.14
N GLY A 136 -1.98 -21.13 5.30
CA GLY A 136 -3.43 -21.25 5.43
C GLY A 136 -4.03 -20.27 6.43
N GLU A 137 -5.11 -20.72 7.05
CA GLU A 137 -5.78 -20.02 8.15
C GLU A 137 -6.03 -21.01 9.28
N LYS A 138 -5.87 -20.53 10.52
CA LYS A 138 -6.16 -21.31 11.73
C LYS A 138 -6.89 -20.43 12.73
N ASN A 139 -8.08 -20.86 13.15
CA ASN A 139 -8.92 -20.13 14.12
C ASN A 139 -9.17 -18.65 13.74
N GLY A 140 -9.46 -18.35 12.47
CA GLY A 140 -9.68 -16.96 12.04
C GLY A 140 -8.40 -16.15 11.81
N ARG A 141 -7.21 -16.75 11.99
CA ARG A 141 -5.91 -16.06 11.88
C ARG A 141 -5.13 -16.57 10.68
N SER A 142 -4.69 -15.64 9.85
CA SER A 142 -3.80 -15.90 8.72
C SER A 142 -2.46 -16.45 9.17
N GLN A 143 -2.01 -17.51 8.50
CA GLN A 143 -0.84 -18.29 8.86
C GLN A 143 0.23 -18.23 7.78
N VAL A 144 1.48 -18.07 8.20
CA VAL A 144 2.66 -18.28 7.36
C VAL A 144 3.43 -19.49 7.83
N LYS A 145 3.95 -20.26 6.88
CA LYS A 145 4.83 -21.39 7.14
C LYS A 145 6.27 -20.96 6.92
N ILE A 146 7.11 -21.22 7.90
CA ILE A 146 8.53 -20.90 7.92
C ILE A 146 9.29 -22.23 7.98
N SER A 147 10.10 -22.49 6.96
CA SER A 147 10.82 -23.74 6.77
C SER A 147 12.31 -23.44 6.57
N PRO A 148 13.19 -23.86 7.49
CA PRO A 148 14.63 -23.81 7.26
C PRO A 148 15.02 -24.65 6.04
N ASN A 149 15.86 -24.09 5.17
CA ASN A 149 16.41 -24.75 3.99
C ASN A 149 17.71 -25.49 4.39
N VAL A 150 17.57 -26.48 5.27
CA VAL A 150 18.66 -27.33 5.74
C VAL A 150 18.38 -28.77 5.31
N PRO A 151 19.39 -29.53 4.84
CA PRO A 151 19.23 -30.94 4.47
C PRO A 151 19.20 -31.80 5.74
N LEU A 152 18.11 -31.67 6.51
CA LEU A 152 17.84 -32.52 7.67
C LEU A 152 16.84 -33.61 7.29
N PRO A 153 16.96 -34.83 7.85
CA PRO A 153 15.99 -35.90 7.65
C PRO A 153 14.62 -35.59 8.27
N VAL A 154 14.48 -34.49 9.00
CA VAL A 154 13.25 -34.07 9.70
C VAL A 154 12.85 -32.67 9.25
N SER A 155 11.59 -32.46 8.88
CA SER A 155 11.10 -31.15 8.48
C SER A 155 10.85 -30.24 9.69
N LEU A 156 11.65 -29.19 9.85
CA LEU A 156 11.49 -28.15 10.87
C LEU A 156 10.48 -27.09 10.43
N ASN A 157 9.22 -27.46 10.24
CA ASN A 157 8.20 -26.51 9.83
C ASN A 157 7.63 -25.77 11.05
N VAL A 158 7.73 -24.44 11.05
CA VAL A 158 7.09 -23.57 12.04
C VAL A 158 5.95 -22.85 11.36
N THR A 159 4.77 -22.85 11.97
CA THR A 159 3.66 -22.01 11.51
C THR A 159 3.57 -20.79 12.43
N GLY A 160 3.41 -19.61 11.84
CA GLY A 160 3.24 -18.36 12.57
C GLY A 160 1.96 -17.63 12.20
N SER A 161 1.26 -17.12 13.21
CA SER A 161 0.10 -16.24 13.08
C SER A 161 0.53 -14.81 12.84
N LEU A 162 -0.14 -14.14 11.89
CA LEU A 162 -0.04 -12.69 11.68
C LEU A 162 -1.18 -11.96 12.37
N THR A 163 -0.86 -10.88 13.08
CA THR A 163 -1.83 -10.04 13.80
C THR A 163 -1.47 -8.56 13.68
N ILE A 164 -2.47 -7.69 13.80
CA ILE A 164 -2.27 -6.24 13.91
C ILE A 164 -2.31 -5.86 15.39
N VAL A 165 -1.33 -5.07 15.82
CA VAL A 165 -1.24 -4.56 17.19
C VAL A 165 -1.23 -3.03 17.15
N ASN A 166 -2.08 -2.42 17.98
CA ASN A 166 -2.20 -0.96 18.11
C ASN A 166 -2.42 -0.22 16.78
N GLY A 167 -3.01 -0.89 15.77
CA GLY A 167 -3.30 -0.32 14.45
C GLY A 167 -2.09 0.09 13.60
N THR A 168 -0.86 -0.18 14.03
CA THR A 168 0.37 0.33 13.37
C THR A 168 1.51 -0.68 13.32
N THR A 169 1.34 -1.83 13.97
CA THR A 169 2.36 -2.87 14.06
C THR A 169 1.83 -4.17 13.50
N VAL A 170 2.55 -4.74 12.53
CA VAL A 170 2.31 -6.12 12.09
C VAL A 170 3.15 -7.03 12.97
N ARG A 171 2.48 -7.92 13.70
CA ARG A 171 3.10 -8.87 14.63
C ARG A 171 3.00 -10.28 14.07
N LEU A 172 4.15 -10.93 13.93
CA LEU A 172 4.28 -12.35 13.62
C LEU A 172 4.67 -13.11 14.89
N ARG A 173 3.95 -14.20 15.19
CA ARG A 173 4.26 -15.08 16.33
C ARG A 173 4.15 -16.54 15.91
N ALA A 174 5.12 -17.35 16.28
CA ALA A 174 5.05 -18.80 16.08
C ALA A 174 3.97 -19.44 16.96
N ASP A 175 3.02 -20.12 16.33
CA ASP A 175 1.90 -20.82 16.98
C ASP A 175 2.36 -22.06 17.77
N GLY A 176 3.40 -22.72 17.27
CA GLY A 176 3.93 -23.93 17.84
C GLY A 176 5.33 -24.21 17.32
N LEU A 177 6.19 -24.66 18.23
CA LEU A 177 7.56 -25.04 17.92
C LEU A 177 7.64 -26.55 17.70
N PRO A 178 8.57 -27.03 16.85
CA PRO A 178 8.78 -28.46 16.65
C PRO A 178 9.02 -29.16 18.00
N ALA A 179 8.45 -30.35 18.20
CA ALA A 179 8.54 -31.06 19.49
C ALA A 179 9.99 -31.27 19.96
N MET A 180 10.93 -31.43 19.03
CA MET A 180 12.36 -31.52 19.32
C MET A 180 12.93 -30.27 20.02
N CYS A 181 12.37 -29.08 19.78
CA CYS A 181 12.78 -27.86 20.49
C CYS A 181 12.33 -27.85 21.95
N LYS A 182 11.35 -28.68 22.36
CA LYS A 182 10.99 -28.84 23.77
C LYS A 182 12.03 -29.69 24.53
N ALA A 183 12.73 -30.57 23.83
CA ALA A 183 13.73 -31.47 24.42
C ALA A 183 15.14 -30.85 24.48
N LEU A 184 15.42 -29.81 23.69
CA LEU A 184 16.72 -29.15 23.60
C LEU A 184 16.72 -27.81 24.36
N PRO A 185 17.52 -27.68 25.44
CA PRO A 185 17.64 -26.41 26.18
C PRO A 185 18.04 -25.25 25.26
N GLY A 186 17.27 -24.16 25.27
CA GLY A 186 17.54 -22.95 24.48
C GLY A 186 17.11 -23.00 23.00
N CYS A 187 16.58 -24.12 22.51
CA CYS A 187 16.04 -24.21 21.14
C CYS A 187 14.84 -23.29 20.95
N GLU A 188 13.89 -23.31 21.90
CA GLU A 188 12.70 -22.47 21.85
C GLU A 188 13.05 -20.97 21.79
N THR A 189 13.93 -20.50 22.67
CA THR A 189 14.32 -19.08 22.69
C THR A 189 15.00 -18.66 21.39
N LYS A 190 15.87 -19.50 20.82
CA LYS A 190 16.54 -19.21 19.54
C LYS A 190 15.58 -19.18 18.37
N VAL A 191 14.66 -20.14 18.28
CA VAL A 191 13.67 -20.16 17.19
C VAL A 191 12.74 -18.97 17.32
N ARG A 192 12.22 -18.68 18.52
CA ARG A 192 11.37 -17.49 18.75
C ARG A 192 12.08 -16.19 18.43
N ALA A 193 13.37 -16.05 18.77
CA ALA A 193 14.14 -14.87 18.42
C ALA A 193 14.26 -14.65 16.90
N GLN A 194 14.14 -15.72 16.10
CA GLN A 194 14.17 -15.64 14.63
C GLN A 194 12.78 -15.55 14.00
N THR A 195 11.74 -16.13 14.62
CA THR A 195 10.39 -16.20 14.05
C THR A 195 9.45 -15.12 14.54
N ASP A 196 9.62 -14.68 15.79
CA ASP A 196 8.73 -13.70 16.41
C ASP A 196 9.29 -12.31 16.11
N HIS A 197 8.55 -11.53 15.34
CA HIS A 197 8.94 -10.19 14.93
C HIS A 197 7.75 -9.25 15.00
N ASP A 198 8.02 -8.03 15.42
CA ASP A 198 7.07 -6.92 15.42
C ASP A 198 7.61 -5.87 14.45
N TRP A 199 6.93 -5.69 13.31
CA TRP A 199 7.28 -4.64 12.36
C TRP A 199 6.37 -3.44 12.58
N LYS A 200 6.94 -2.39 13.17
CA LYS A 200 6.25 -1.12 13.36
C LYS A 200 6.33 -0.30 12.07
N LEU A 201 5.18 0.05 11.51
CA LEU A 201 5.10 0.98 10.38
C LEU A 201 5.15 2.41 10.92
N ALA A 202 6.38 2.89 11.16
CA ALA A 202 6.62 4.20 11.77
C ALA A 202 6.29 5.40 10.84
N GLN A 203 6.05 5.15 9.56
CA GLN A 203 5.87 6.18 8.53
C GLN A 203 4.45 6.23 7.95
N LEU A 204 3.45 5.70 8.65
CA LEU A 204 2.06 5.87 8.19
C LEU A 204 1.65 7.35 8.31
N PRO A 205 1.02 7.93 7.27
CA PRO A 205 0.45 9.26 7.34
C PRO A 205 -0.51 9.40 8.53
N GLY A 206 -0.62 10.62 9.07
CA GLY A 206 -1.42 10.88 10.27
C GLY A 206 -2.84 10.33 10.13
N ASN A 207 -3.31 9.60 11.15
CA ASN A 207 -4.62 8.93 11.23
C ASN A 207 -4.83 7.67 10.37
N LEU A 208 -3.84 7.23 9.58
CA LEU A 208 -3.92 5.94 8.89
C LEU A 208 -3.62 4.79 9.87
N LYS A 209 -4.42 3.73 9.84
CA LYS A 209 -4.25 2.52 10.66
C LYS A 209 -4.35 1.27 9.79
N LEU A 210 -3.64 0.23 10.17
CA LEU A 210 -3.79 -1.10 9.61
C LEU A 210 -5.16 -1.66 9.94
N ASP A 211 -5.89 -2.10 8.93
CA ASP A 211 -7.19 -2.74 9.07
C ASP A 211 -7.08 -4.26 9.06
N LYS A 212 -6.31 -4.79 8.10
CA LYS A 212 -6.24 -6.22 7.85
C LYS A 212 -4.85 -6.64 7.39
N VAL A 213 -4.43 -7.82 7.85
CA VAL A 213 -3.29 -8.55 7.32
C VAL A 213 -3.78 -9.95 7.02
N VAL A 214 -3.71 -10.36 5.75
CA VAL A 214 -4.14 -11.69 5.30
C VAL A 214 -3.08 -12.39 4.49
N THR A 215 -3.01 -13.71 4.65
CA THR A 215 -2.17 -14.57 3.84
C THR A 215 -2.97 -15.08 2.65
N MET A 216 -2.43 -14.88 1.45
CA MET A 216 -2.90 -15.43 0.18
C MET A 216 -1.91 -16.49 -0.31
N HIS A 217 -2.18 -17.17 -1.42
CA HIS A 217 -1.33 -18.26 -1.93
C HIS A 217 0.03 -17.77 -2.45
N GLU A 218 0.04 -16.58 -3.03
CA GLU A 218 1.16 -15.84 -3.59
C GLU A 218 2.01 -15.04 -2.58
N GLY A 219 1.44 -14.70 -1.42
CA GLY A 219 2.03 -13.71 -0.53
C GLY A 219 1.07 -13.21 0.54
N ILE A 220 1.44 -12.10 1.17
CA ILE A 220 0.67 -11.43 2.22
C ILE A 220 0.06 -10.15 1.63
N SER A 221 -1.22 -9.92 1.90
CA SER A 221 -1.91 -8.66 1.62
C SER A 221 -2.16 -7.90 2.92
N ILE A 222 -1.86 -6.61 2.91
CA ILE A 222 -2.00 -5.70 4.04
C ILE A 222 -2.86 -4.54 3.57
N SER A 223 -3.91 -4.22 4.32
CA SER A 223 -4.76 -3.05 4.07
C SER A 223 -4.72 -2.10 5.25
N ALA A 224 -4.80 -0.81 4.95
CA ALA A 224 -4.86 0.27 5.92
C ALA A 224 -5.91 1.30 5.51
N SER A 225 -6.56 1.93 6.49
CA SER A 225 -7.51 3.00 6.27
C SER A 225 -7.41 4.08 7.34
N GLY A 226 -7.85 5.28 7.00
CA GLY A 226 -7.88 6.41 7.91
C GLY A 226 -8.91 7.44 7.47
N LYS A 227 -9.33 8.26 8.44
CA LYS A 227 -10.14 9.45 8.22
C LYS A 227 -9.33 10.69 8.60
N ASP A 228 -9.63 11.81 7.95
CA ASP A 228 -8.94 13.09 8.16
C ASP A 228 -7.41 12.92 8.09
N VAL A 229 -6.96 12.29 7.00
CA VAL A 229 -5.57 11.89 6.80
C VAL A 229 -4.77 13.08 6.31
N LYS A 230 -3.73 13.43 7.05
CA LYS A 230 -2.78 14.49 6.65
C LYS A 230 -1.63 13.87 5.91
N LEU A 231 -1.36 14.38 4.72
CA LEU A 231 -0.29 13.89 3.86
C LEU A 231 0.89 14.86 3.95
N PRO A 232 2.13 14.37 4.12
CA PRO A 232 3.30 15.20 3.96
C PRO A 232 3.37 15.60 2.47
N GLY A 233 3.20 16.89 2.19
CA GLY A 233 3.21 17.47 0.84
C GLY A 233 4.57 17.43 0.16
#